data_AF-A0A9D8KSX1-F1
#
_entry.id   AF-A0A9D8KSX1-F1
#
_cell.length_a   1.000
_cell.length_b   1.000
_cell.length_c   1.000
_cell.angle_alpha   90.00
_cell.angle_beta   90.00
_cell.angle_gamma   90.00
#
_symmetry.space_group_name_H-M   'P 1'
#
loop_
_entity.id
_entity.type
_entity.pdbx_description
1 polymer ?
#
loop_
_entity_poly.entity_id
_entity_poly.type
_entity_poly.pdbx_seq_one_letter_code
_entity_poly.pdbx_strand_id
1 'polypeptide(L)'
;MPRANSRNTADSETSGTLGSSIGDLKFEAALAELEQIVQSMEEGRLPLEESLAAYQRGSDLLRHCQQQLSDAEQRIQILDGGALRDFDANGGQAR
;
A
#
# COMPACT_ATOMS: atom_id res chain seq x y z
N MET A 1 -22.13 -41.54 -27.22
CA MET A 1 -22.31 -40.29 -26.45
C MET A 1 -21.39 -40.33 -25.22
N PRO A 2 -20.35 -39.48 -25.13
CA PRO A 2 -19.64 -39.24 -23.87
C PRO A 2 -19.77 -37.76 -23.45
N ARG A 3 -20.36 -37.51 -22.28
CA ARG A 3 -20.26 -36.20 -21.61
C ARG A 3 -19.07 -36.26 -20.66
N ALA A 4 -17.89 -35.88 -21.15
CA ALA A 4 -16.79 -35.48 -20.30
C ALA A 4 -16.99 -34.00 -19.94
N ASN A 5 -17.20 -33.69 -18.66
CA ASN A 5 -17.00 -32.36 -18.13
C ASN A 5 -16.61 -32.54 -16.66
N SER A 6 -15.31 -32.51 -16.36
CA SER A 6 -14.59 -31.27 -16.03
C SER A 6 -15.25 -30.53 -14.88
N ARG A 7 -14.71 -30.78 -13.69
CA ARG A 7 -14.63 -29.83 -12.59
C ARG A 7 -13.52 -30.30 -11.64
N ASN A 8 -12.30 -30.25 -12.16
CA ASN A 8 -11.13 -30.10 -11.30
C ASN A 8 -11.20 -28.67 -10.76
N THR A 9 -11.73 -28.49 -9.56
CA THR A 9 -11.61 -27.23 -8.81
C THR A 9 -10.20 -27.20 -8.22
N ALA A 10 -9.23 -26.92 -9.09
CA ALA A 10 -7.95 -26.39 -8.68
C ALA A 10 -8.18 -24.93 -8.27
N ASP A 11 -8.65 -24.74 -7.03
CA ASP A 11 -8.42 -23.49 -6.32
C ASP A 11 -6.93 -23.50 -5.95
N SER A 12 -6.15 -23.01 -6.90
CA SER A 12 -4.71 -22.80 -6.79
C SER A 12 -4.44 -21.46 -7.43
N GLU A 13 -4.96 -20.42 -6.80
CA GLU A 13 -4.58 -19.04 -7.06
C GLU A 13 -3.80 -18.47 -5.86
N THR A 14 -2.88 -19.26 -5.30
CA THR A 14 -1.70 -18.71 -4.63
C THR A 14 -0.57 -18.63 -5.67
N SER A 15 -0.72 -17.74 -6.63
CA SER A 15 0.32 -17.46 -7.63
C SER A 15 0.36 -15.97 -7.94
N GLY A 16 1.48 -15.33 -7.61
CA GLY A 16 1.78 -13.92 -7.82
C GLY A 16 1.96 -13.20 -6.47
N THR A 17 3.11 -12.67 -6.08
CA THR A 17 4.26 -12.20 -6.86
C THR A 17 5.46 -12.07 -5.93
N LEU A 18 6.47 -12.93 -6.08
CA LEU A 18 7.81 -12.69 -5.54
C LEU A 18 8.47 -11.64 -6.46
N GLY A 19 8.37 -10.37 -6.08
CA GLY A 19 9.01 -9.27 -6.81
C GLY A 19 8.07 -8.13 -7.25
N SER A 20 7.04 -7.80 -6.49
CA SER A 20 6.33 -6.53 -6.72
C SER A 20 7.26 -5.37 -6.37
N SER A 21 7.51 -4.50 -7.36
CA SER A 21 8.14 -3.20 -7.17
C SER A 21 7.42 -2.46 -6.06
N ILE A 22 8.18 -1.84 -5.14
CA ILE A 22 7.62 -1.14 -3.96
C ILE A 22 6.55 -0.11 -4.38
N GLY A 23 6.73 0.53 -5.53
CA GLY A 23 5.79 1.52 -6.09
C GLY A 23 4.39 1.00 -6.42
N ASP A 24 4.19 -0.31 -6.58
CA ASP A 24 2.89 -0.91 -6.90
C ASP A 24 2.18 -1.51 -5.67
N LEU A 25 2.85 -1.52 -4.51
CA LEU A 25 2.28 -2.09 -3.29
C LEU A 25 1.17 -1.18 -2.72
N LYS A 26 0.05 -1.79 -2.34
CA LYS A 26 -0.95 -1.09 -1.51
C LYS A 26 -0.39 -0.81 -0.12
N PHE A 27 -0.91 0.22 0.55
CA PHE A 27 -0.48 0.64 1.89
C PHE A 27 -0.39 -0.53 2.88
N GLU A 28 -1.45 -1.34 2.98
CA GLU A 28 -1.49 -2.49 3.91
C GLU A 28 -0.41 -3.54 3.60
N ALA A 29 -0.14 -3.80 2.33
CA ALA A 29 0.88 -4.76 1.91
C ALA A 29 2.30 -4.23 2.19
N ALA A 30 2.55 -2.95 1.91
CA ALA A 30 3.83 -2.31 2.20
C ALA A 30 4.11 -2.24 3.70
N LEU A 31 3.07 -1.98 4.51
CA LEU A 31 3.16 -1.97 5.96
C LEU A 31 3.45 -3.38 6.52
N ALA A 32 2.73 -4.40 6.06
CA ALA A 32 2.96 -5.78 6.48
C ALA A 32 4.39 -6.25 6.17
N GLU A 33 4.91 -5.88 4.99
CA GLU A 33 6.30 -6.20 4.62
C GLU A 33 7.32 -5.47 5.51
N LEU A 34 7.06 -4.21 5.85
CA LEU A 34 7.90 -3.45 6.78
C LEU A 34 7.92 -4.08 8.18
N GLU A 35 6.76 -4.52 8.69
CA GLU A 35 6.67 -5.22 9.98
C GLU A 35 7.49 -6.52 9.98
N GLN A 36 7.43 -7.30 8.89
CA GLN A 36 8.23 -8.53 8.76
C GLN A 36 9.74 -8.25 8.75
N ILE A 37 10.16 -7.17 8.08
CA ILE A 37 11.55 -6.74 8.05
C ILE A 37 12.02 -6.33 9.45
N VAL A 38 11.24 -5.51 10.16
CA VAL A 38 11.55 -5.06 11.52
C VAL A 38 11.62 -6.26 12.46
N GLN A 39 10.66 -7.17 12.40
CA GLN A 39 10.65 -8.39 13.21
C GLN A 39 11.92 -9.23 12.96
N SER A 40 12.32 -9.39 11.70
CA SER A 40 13.54 -10.12 11.35
C SER A 40 14.80 -9.45 11.92
N MET A 41 14.85 -8.11 11.91
CA MET A 41 15.94 -7.33 12.50
C MET A 41 15.98 -7.45 14.03
N GLU A 42 14.83 -7.46 14.70
CA GLU A 42 14.71 -7.63 16.16
C GLU A 42 15.10 -9.03 16.63
N GLU A 43 14.91 -10.07 15.81
CA GLU A 43 15.36 -11.42 16.11
C GLU A 43 16.89 -11.54 16.20
N GLY A 44 17.64 -10.55 15.69
CA GLY A 44 19.09 -10.42 15.90
C GLY A 44 19.94 -11.53 15.25
N ARG A 45 19.34 -12.34 14.36
CA ARG A 45 20.01 -13.45 13.66
C ARG A 45 20.49 -13.11 12.24
N LEU A 46 20.18 -11.91 11.75
CA LEU A 46 20.59 -11.49 10.41
C LEU A 46 22.09 -11.17 10.37
N PRO A 47 22.85 -11.70 9.39
CA PRO A 47 24.21 -11.23 9.16
C PRO A 47 24.21 -9.75 8.77
N LEU A 48 25.36 -9.08 8.90
CA LEU A 48 25.51 -7.64 8.67
C LEU A 48 25.00 -7.22 7.28
N GLU A 49 25.30 -8.02 6.27
CA GLU A 49 24.94 -7.75 4.88
C GLU A 49 23.41 -7.80 4.67
N GLU A 50 22.74 -8.78 5.28
CA GLU A 50 21.28 -8.88 5.25
C GLU A 50 20.61 -7.79 6.11
N SER A 51 21.22 -7.41 7.24
CA SER A 51 20.75 -6.30 8.07
C SER A 51 20.76 -4.96 7.30
N LEU A 52 21.79 -4.73 6.48
CA LEU A 52 21.88 -3.54 5.62
C LEU A 52 20.81 -3.58 4.52
N ALA A 53 20.60 -4.73 3.88
CA ALA A 53 19.57 -4.90 2.86
C ALA A 53 18.15 -4.72 3.44
N ALA A 54 17.89 -5.30 4.61
CA ALA A 54 16.66 -5.16 5.38
C ALA A 54 16.39 -3.68 5.71
N TYR A 55 17.40 -2.96 6.21
CA TYR A 55 17.28 -1.53 6.49
C TYR A 55 16.96 -0.71 5.24
N GLN A 56 17.66 -0.94 4.13
CA GLN A 56 17.41 -0.23 2.87
C GLN A 56 15.97 -0.46 2.40
N ARG A 57 15.54 -1.73 2.35
CA ARG A 57 14.19 -2.07 1.93
C ARG A 57 13.12 -1.51 2.87
N GLY A 58 13.36 -1.55 4.18
CA GLY A 58 12.48 -0.94 5.18
C GLY A 58 12.36 0.59 5.00
N SER A 59 13.47 1.27 4.69
CA SER A 59 13.46 2.72 4.41
C SER A 59 12.63 3.06 3.16
N ASP A 60 12.74 2.24 2.12
CA ASP A 60 12.00 2.43 0.87
C ASP A 60 10.49 2.17 1.06
N LEU A 61 10.13 1.11 1.81
CA LEU A 61 8.73 0.83 2.18
C LEU A 61 8.14 1.95 3.04
N LEU A 62 8.89 2.45 4.02
CA LEU A 62 8.46 3.57 4.86
C LEU A 62 8.17 4.82 4.03
N ARG A 63 9.05 5.14 3.07
CA ARG A 63 8.87 6.28 2.16
C ARG A 63 7.61 6.12 1.30
N HIS A 64 7.37 4.92 0.78
CA HIS A 64 6.19 4.60 -0.01
C HIS A 64 4.89 4.77 0.80
N CYS A 65 4.86 4.27 2.04
CA CYS A 65 3.72 4.45 2.94
C CYS A 65 3.44 5.93 3.23
N GLN A 66 4.47 6.73 3.48
CA GLN A 66 4.32 8.17 3.69
C GLN A 66 3.79 8.89 2.46
N GLN A 67 4.26 8.52 1.26
CA GLN A 67 3.75 9.10 0.00
C GLN A 67 2.27 8.79 -0.20
N GLN A 68 1.85 7.54 0.02
CA GLN A 68 0.43 7.18 -0.11
C GLN A 68 -0.47 7.92 0.89
N LEU A 69 0.00 8.12 2.12
CA LEU A 69 -0.72 8.93 3.11
C LEU A 69 -0.81 10.39 2.68
N SER A 70 0.30 10.97 2.23
CA SER A 70 0.34 12.35 1.75
C SER A 70 -0.59 12.58 0.55
N ASP A 71 -0.62 11.64 -0.40
CA ASP A 71 -1.54 11.67 -1.54
C ASP A 71 -3.01 11.59 -1.08
N ALA A 72 -3.31 10.75 -0.09
CA ALA A 72 -4.65 10.65 0.48
C ALA A 72 -5.06 11.95 1.19
N GLU A 73 -4.17 12.53 2.00
CA GLU A 73 -4.39 13.81 2.67
C GLU A 73 -4.62 14.94 1.66
N GLN A 74 -3.83 14.99 0.60
CA GLN A 74 -3.99 15.99 -0.46
C GLN A 74 -5.35 15.86 -1.17
N ARG A 75 -5.79 14.62 -1.44
CA ARG A 75 -7.13 14.37 -2.03
C ARG A 75 -8.24 14.83 -1.09
N ILE A 76 -8.12 14.57 0.21
CA ILE A 76 -9.07 15.05 1.22
C ILE A 76 -9.10 16.58 1.24
N GLN A 77 -7.93 17.25 1.26
CA GLN A 77 -7.86 18.71 1.23
C GLN A 77 -8.47 19.32 -0.03
N ILE A 78 -8.36 18.66 -1.19
CA ILE A 78 -9.01 19.13 -2.42
C ILE A 78 -10.53 18.97 -2.32
N LEU A 79 -11.02 17.87 -1.75
CA LEU A 79 -12.45 17.64 -1.55
C LEU A 79 -13.04 18.64 -0.56
N ASP A 80 -12.37 18.86 0.57
CA ASP A 80 -12.77 19.86 1.57
C ASP A 80 -12.64 21.29 1.01
N GLY A 81 -11.53 21.63 0.36
CA GLY A 81 -11.31 22.97 -0.22
C GLY A 81 -12.22 23.27 -1.42
N GLY A 82 -12.63 22.26 -2.17
CA GLY A 82 -13.63 22.37 -3.24
C GLY A 82 -15.04 22.54 -2.69
N ALA A 83 -15.44 21.70 -1.74
CA ALA A 83 -16.74 21.80 -1.08
C ALA A 83 -16.91 23.09 -0.27
N LEU A 84 -15.84 23.58 0.37
CA LEU A 84 -15.87 24.83 1.15
C LEU A 84 -15.92 26.07 0.24
N ARG A 85 -15.24 26.07 -0.91
CA ARG A 85 -15.35 27.18 -1.88
C ARG A 85 -16.74 27.29 -2.49
N ASP A 86 -17.40 26.17 -2.76
CA ASP A 86 -18.79 26.17 -3.26
C ASP A 86 -19.77 26.64 -2.18
N PHE A 87 -19.46 26.40 -0.90
CA PHE A 87 -20.26 26.85 0.25
C PHE A 87 -20.09 28.36 0.54
N ASP A 88 -18.87 28.90 0.46
CA ASP A 88 -18.60 30.33 0.67
C ASP A 88 -19.03 31.22 -0.52
N ALA A 89 -19.14 30.67 -1.73
CA ALA A 89 -19.54 31.43 -2.92
C ALA A 89 -21.05 31.77 -2.99
N ASN A 90 -21.89 31.19 -2.12
CA ASN A 90 -23.34 31.40 -2.13
C ASN A 90 -23.90 32.14 -0.90
N GLY A 91 -23.07 32.53 0.07
CA GLY A 91 -23.51 33.07 1.36
C GLY A 91 -23.58 34.59 1.51
N GLY A 92 -23.20 35.38 0.49
CA GLY A 92 -22.87 36.81 0.66
C GLY A 92 -23.70 37.84 -0.09
N GLN A 93 -24.89 37.51 -0.62
CA GLN A 93 -25.80 38.50 -1.21
C GLN A 93 -27.19 38.42 -0.57
N ALA A 94 -27.31 38.98 0.63
CA ALA A 94 -28.59 39.39 1.19
C ALA A 94 -28.49 40.87 1.56
N ARG A 95 -29.09 41.69 0.69
CA ARG A 95 -29.53 43.10 0.77
C ARG A 95 -29.08 43.96 1.96
#